data_AF-A0A9X2W3W2-F1
#
_entry.id   AF-A0A9X2W3W2-F1
#
_cell.length_a   1.000
_cell.length_b   1.000
_cell.length_c   1.000
_cell.angle_alpha   90.00
_cell.angle_beta   90.00
_cell.angle_gamma   90.00
#
_symmetry.space_group_name_H-M   'P 1'
#
loop_
_entity.id
_entity.type
_entity.pdbx_description
1 polymer ?
#
loop_
_entity_poly.entity_id
_entity_poly.type
_entity_poly.pdbx_seq_one_letter_code
_entity_poly.pdbx_strand_id
1 'polypeptide(L)'
;GNSYKAKKKVEINESVRQQGTEIASGGNTKIIAGRDVNSEAAQVTASGDIGVGAGRDVNLTTATESDYHYREETKTKKGFLSKKTTHTIEEDSATREAGTLLSGDNVTVSAGNN
;
A
#
# COMPACT_ATOMS: atom_id res chain seq x y z
N GLY A 1 -13.27 -0.56 3.07
CA GLY A 1 -14.05 0.12 2.02
C GLY A 1 -15.35 0.67 2.57
N ASN A 2 -15.95 1.63 1.88
CA ASN A 2 -17.31 2.09 2.13
C ASN A 2 -18.14 1.96 0.84
N SER A 3 -19.46 1.89 0.99
CA SER A 3 -20.35 1.89 -0.17
C SER A 3 -21.59 2.73 0.12
N TYR A 4 -22.07 3.41 -0.91
CA TYR A 4 -23.28 4.21 -0.91
C TYR A 4 -24.19 3.71 -2.03
N LYS A 5 -25.47 3.52 -1.71
CA LYS A 5 -26.49 3.11 -2.68
C LYS A 5 -27.76 3.93 -2.50
N ALA A 6 -28.24 4.51 -3.58
CA ALA A 6 -29.52 5.20 -3.69
C ALA A 6 -30.19 4.83 -5.02
N LYS A 7 -31.49 5.14 -5.16
CA LYS A 7 -32.33 4.76 -6.33
C LYS A 7 -31.74 5.09 -7.71
N LYS A 8 -30.80 6.02 -7.80
CA LYS A 8 -30.17 6.47 -9.06
C LYS A 8 -28.66 6.61 -8.98
N LYS A 9 -28.04 6.27 -7.84
CA LYS A 9 -26.61 6.47 -7.63
C LYS A 9 -26.04 5.32 -6.81
N VAL A 10 -24.96 4.72 -7.29
CA VAL A 10 -24.14 3.74 -6.56
C VAL A 10 -22.73 4.29 -6.52
N GLU A 11 -22.08 4.19 -5.36
CA GLU A 11 -20.68 4.54 -5.20
C GLU A 11 -20.03 3.50 -4.28
N ILE A 12 -18.87 2.97 -4.69
CA ILE A 12 -18.11 1.98 -3.93
C ILE A 12 -16.68 2.51 -3.88
N ASN A 13 -16.13 2.62 -2.67
CA ASN A 13 -14.73 2.94 -2.47
C ASN A 13 -14.09 1.81 -1.68
N GLU A 14 -13.08 1.18 -2.24
CA GLU A 14 -12.27 0.18 -1.58
C GLU A 14 -10.81 0.63 -1.55
N SER A 15 -10.16 0.41 -0.42
CA SER A 15 -8.74 0.65 -0.26
C SER A 15 -8.16 -0.52 0.53
N VAL A 16 -7.08 -1.06 0.00
CA VAL A 16 -6.28 -2.11 0.62
C VAL A 16 -4.95 -1.49 0.97
N ARG A 17 -4.62 -1.52 2.26
CA ARG A 17 -3.34 -1.07 2.81
C ARG A 17 -2.66 -2.24 3.47
N GLN A 18 -1.34 -2.31 3.34
CA GLN A 18 -0.54 -3.36 3.95
C GLN A 18 0.11 -2.81 5.20
N GLN A 19 -0.04 -3.50 6.33
CA GLN A 19 0.62 -3.13 7.57
C GLN A 19 1.99 -3.82 7.60
N GLY A 20 3.03 -3.04 7.32
CA GLY A 20 4.42 -3.47 7.48
C GLY A 20 4.91 -3.35 8.93
N THR A 21 6.18 -3.71 9.14
CA THR A 21 6.85 -3.55 10.44
C THR A 21 7.43 -2.15 10.57
N GLU A 22 7.22 -1.47 11.71
CA GLU A 22 7.87 -0.18 12.00
C GLU A 22 8.82 -0.30 13.19
N ILE A 23 10.05 0.16 13.03
CA ILE A 23 11.09 0.17 14.07
C ILE A 23 11.66 1.58 14.13
N ALA A 24 11.52 2.25 15.26
CA ALA A 24 12.11 3.56 15.52
C ALA A 24 13.07 3.47 16.71
N SER A 25 14.31 3.92 16.54
CA SER A 25 15.35 3.94 17.58
C SER A 25 16.04 5.30 17.65
N GLY A 26 16.28 5.78 18.87
CA GLY A 26 17.06 7.02 19.11
C GLY A 26 18.57 6.82 19.04
N GLY A 27 19.05 5.61 18.72
CA GLY A 27 20.47 5.30 18.56
C GLY A 27 20.64 4.25 17.46
N ASN A 28 21.69 3.43 17.57
CA ASN A 28 21.97 2.40 16.57
C ASN A 28 20.92 1.28 16.60
N THR A 29 20.56 0.75 15.42
CA THR A 29 19.65 -0.38 15.24
C THR A 29 20.36 -1.54 14.57
N LYS A 30 20.30 -2.74 15.14
CA LYS A 30 20.88 -3.95 14.54
C LYS A 30 19.85 -5.06 14.41
N ILE A 31 19.63 -5.53 13.19
CA ILE A 31 18.74 -6.64 12.83
C ILE A 31 19.63 -7.81 12.43
N ILE A 32 19.58 -8.93 13.15
CA ILE A 32 20.36 -10.13 12.82
C ILE A 32 19.45 -11.34 12.77
N ALA A 33 19.47 -12.08 11.67
CA ALA A 33 18.80 -13.38 11.55
C ALA A 33 19.82 -14.50 11.34
N GLY A 34 19.60 -15.63 12.02
CA GLY A 34 20.47 -16.81 11.88
C GLY A 34 20.42 -17.45 10.48
N ARG A 35 19.35 -17.23 9.72
CA ARG A 35 19.21 -17.73 8.35
C ARG A 35 18.86 -16.60 7.37
N ASP A 36 17.62 -16.12 7.38
CA ASP A 36 17.16 -15.12 6.42
C ASP A 36 16.55 -13.92 7.14
N VAL A 37 16.79 -12.71 6.65
CA VAL A 37 15.99 -11.52 6.98
C VAL A 37 14.98 -11.33 5.86
N ASN A 38 13.68 -11.26 6.19
CA ASN A 38 12.64 -10.91 5.23
C ASN A 38 11.90 -9.67 5.75
N SER A 39 11.85 -8.63 4.94
CA SER A 39 11.26 -7.34 5.27
C SER A 39 10.30 -6.94 4.17
N GLU A 40 9.02 -6.82 4.47
CA GLU A 40 7.96 -6.46 3.53
C GLU A 40 7.28 -5.18 4.02
N ALA A 41 7.30 -4.13 3.20
CA ALA A 41 6.80 -2.79 3.55
C ALA A 41 7.29 -2.27 4.92
N ALA A 42 8.47 -2.69 5.38
CA ALA A 42 8.94 -2.32 6.71
C ALA A 42 9.61 -0.94 6.68
N GLN A 43 9.46 -0.19 7.77
CA GLN A 43 10.10 1.11 7.97
C GLN A 43 11.00 1.02 9.20
N VAL A 44 12.31 1.13 8.99
CA VAL A 44 13.30 1.11 10.06
C VAL A 44 13.98 2.48 10.08
N THR A 45 13.77 3.22 11.16
CA THR A 45 14.37 4.53 11.39
C THR A 45 15.24 4.50 12.64
N ALA A 46 16.48 4.97 12.50
CA ALA A 46 17.45 5.07 13.58
C ALA A 46 18.07 6.46 13.57
N SER A 47 18.27 7.08 14.73
CA SER A 47 19.06 8.32 14.80
C SER A 47 20.57 8.07 14.72
N GLY A 48 21.00 6.81 14.81
CA GLY A 48 22.38 6.39 14.53
C GLY A 48 22.45 5.42 13.36
N ASP A 49 23.33 4.44 13.43
CA ASP A 49 23.56 3.48 12.34
C ASP A 49 22.53 2.34 12.33
N ILE A 50 22.19 1.87 11.13
CA ILE A 50 21.41 0.65 10.90
C ILE A 50 22.32 -0.46 10.34
N GLY A 51 22.33 -1.62 11.00
CA GLY A 51 22.98 -2.83 10.52
C GLY A 51 22.01 -3.98 10.36
N VAL A 52 21.88 -4.53 9.15
CA VAL A 52 21.07 -5.72 8.86
C VAL A 52 22.00 -6.88 8.46
N GLY A 53 21.89 -8.00 9.16
CA GLY A 53 22.70 -9.20 8.95
C GLY A 53 21.85 -10.45 8.83
N ALA A 54 22.08 -11.26 7.81
CA ALA A 54 21.49 -12.60 7.70
C ALA A 54 22.57 -13.66 7.50
N GLY A 55 22.39 -14.85 8.08
CA GLY A 55 23.27 -15.98 7.86
C GLY A 55 23.29 -16.49 6.40
N ARG A 56 22.23 -16.21 5.64
CA ARG A 56 22.07 -16.57 4.24
C ARG A 56 21.60 -15.37 3.42
N ASP A 57 20.31 -15.03 3.44
CA ASP A 57 19.75 -14.02 2.53
C ASP A 57 19.09 -12.85 3.27
N VAL A 58 19.19 -11.63 2.71
CA VAL A 58 18.39 -10.47 3.14
C VAL A 58 17.43 -10.09 2.01
N ASN A 59 16.15 -10.26 2.24
CA ASN A 59 15.08 -9.94 1.29
C ASN A 59 14.32 -8.71 1.77
N LEU A 60 14.39 -7.62 1.00
CA LEU A 60 13.63 -6.40 1.23
C LEU A 60 12.62 -6.26 0.10
N THR A 61 11.36 -6.56 0.38
CA THR A 61 10.27 -6.60 -0.59
C THR A 61 9.30 -5.45 -0.38
N THR A 62 8.45 -5.27 -1.38
CA THR A 62 7.33 -4.35 -1.36
C THR A 62 6.05 -5.07 -0.98
N ALA A 63 5.08 -4.33 -0.44
CA ALA A 63 3.72 -4.81 -0.25
C ALA A 63 2.78 -4.08 -1.20
N THR A 64 1.95 -4.83 -1.92
CA THR A 64 1.01 -4.27 -2.88
C THR A 64 -0.22 -3.69 -2.15
N GLU A 65 -0.46 -2.41 -2.39
CA GLU A 65 -1.65 -1.69 -1.96
C GLU A 65 -2.49 -1.31 -3.17
N SER A 66 -3.81 -1.29 -3.00
CA SER A 66 -4.73 -0.94 -4.08
C SER A 66 -5.82 0.00 -3.60
N ASP A 67 -6.26 0.85 -4.52
CA ASP A 67 -7.40 1.74 -4.37
C ASP A 67 -8.35 1.46 -5.54
N TYR A 68 -9.63 1.29 -5.23
CA TYR A 68 -10.68 1.03 -6.20
C TYR A 68 -11.86 1.97 -5.93
N HIS A 69 -12.29 2.65 -6.99
CA HIS A 69 -13.42 3.56 -6.99
C HIS A 69 -14.39 3.16 -8.09
N TYR A 70 -15.65 3.00 -7.72
CA TYR A 70 -16.72 2.74 -8.66
C TYR A 70 -17.85 3.72 -8.41
N ARG A 71 -18.36 4.35 -9.47
CA ARG A 71 -19.49 5.26 -9.42
C ARG A 71 -20.42 5.04 -10.59
N GLU A 72 -21.67 4.77 -10.27
CA GLU A 72 -22.76 4.69 -11.26
C GLU A 72 -23.79 5.78 -10.95
N GLU A 73 -24.17 6.57 -11.95
CA GLU A 73 -25.25 7.56 -11.87
C GLU A 73 -26.26 7.39 -13.03
N THR A 74 -27.54 7.30 -12.67
CA THR A 74 -28.65 7.20 -13.64
C THR A 74 -29.43 8.51 -13.70
N LYS A 75 -29.33 9.24 -14.82
CA LYS A 75 -30.09 10.48 -15.06
C LYS A 75 -31.24 10.22 -16.01
N THR A 76 -32.45 10.58 -15.58
CA THR A 76 -33.65 10.53 -16.43
C THR A 76 -34.15 11.94 -16.69
N LYS A 77 -34.17 12.38 -17.95
CA LYS A 77 -34.78 13.63 -18.39
C LYS A 77 -36.13 13.33 -19.07
N LYS A 78 -37.18 14.07 -18.70
CA LYS A 78 -38.51 14.02 -19.34
C LYS A 78 -38.77 15.34 -20.07
N GLY A 79 -39.09 15.28 -21.36
CA GLY A 79 -39.56 16.40 -22.17
C GLY A 79 -41.01 16.21 -22.61
N PHE A 80 -41.59 17.19 -23.30
CA PHE A 80 -43.03 17.27 -23.63
C PHE A 80 -43.58 16.08 -24.43
N LEU A 81 -42.73 15.28 -25.09
CA LEU A 81 -43.12 14.07 -25.84
C LEU A 81 -42.15 12.88 -25.70
N SER A 82 -41.08 12.96 -24.88
CA SER A 82 -40.11 11.85 -24.78
C SER A 82 -39.37 11.78 -23.43
N LYS A 83 -38.91 10.57 -23.07
CA LYS A 83 -38.13 10.26 -21.86
C LYS A 83 -36.76 9.72 -22.27
N LYS A 84 -35.67 10.35 -21.81
CA LYS A 84 -34.29 9.89 -22.04
C LYS A 84 -33.67 9.48 -20.70
N THR A 85 -33.17 8.25 -20.61
CA THR A 85 -32.39 7.75 -19.47
C THR A 85 -30.94 7.61 -19.90
N THR A 86 -30.02 8.14 -19.10
CA THR A 86 -28.57 8.07 -19.31
C THR A 86 -27.94 7.40 -18.10
N HIS A 87 -27.19 6.33 -18.34
CA HIS A 87 -26.36 5.67 -17.34
C HIS A 87 -24.93 6.17 -17.54
N THR A 88 -24.32 6.68 -16.48
CA THR A 88 -22.91 7.07 -16.46
C THR A 88 -22.21 6.18 -15.45
N ILE A 89 -21.22 5.41 -15.92
CA ILE A 89 -20.39 4.55 -15.10
C ILE A 89 -18.98 5.11 -15.16
N GLU A 90 -18.37 5.30 -14.00
CA GLU A 90 -16.98 5.66 -13.81
C GLU A 90 -16.35 4.59 -12.92
N GLU A 91 -15.20 4.09 -13.34
CA GLU A 91 -14.40 3.12 -12.61
C GLU A 91 -12.95 3.58 -12.65
N ASP A 92 -12.37 3.76 -11.48
CA ASP A 92 -10.96 4.10 -11.31
C ASP A 92 -10.30 3.04 -10.43
N SER A 93 -9.11 2.60 -10.82
CA SER A 93 -8.28 1.73 -9.99
C SER A 93 -6.84 2.22 -10.00
N ALA A 94 -6.20 2.14 -8.85
CA ALA A 94 -4.79 2.43 -8.71
C ALA A 94 -4.14 1.34 -7.87
N THR A 95 -3.01 0.83 -8.36
CA THR A 95 -2.15 -0.07 -7.60
C THR A 95 -0.87 0.66 -7.28
N ARG A 96 -0.39 0.50 -6.05
CA ARG A 96 0.86 1.08 -5.56
C ARG A 96 1.61 0.06 -4.74
N GLU A 97 2.91 0.25 -4.63
CA GLU A 97 3.76 -0.66 -3.86
C GLU A 97 4.40 0.10 -2.70
N ALA A 98 4.16 -0.38 -1.49
CA ALA A 98 4.80 0.11 -0.28
C ALA A 98 6.13 -0.63 -0.10
N GLY A 99 7.24 0.05 -0.36
CA GLY A 99 8.58 -0.53 -0.22
C GLY A 99 9.07 -0.61 1.22
N THR A 100 10.12 -1.41 1.44
CA THR A 100 10.90 -1.35 2.67
C THR A 100 11.81 -0.12 2.68
N LEU A 101 11.85 0.61 3.79
CA LEU A 101 12.67 1.81 4.00
C LEU A 101 13.57 1.63 5.22
N LEU A 102 14.86 1.94 5.06
CA LEU A 102 15.84 1.97 6.14
C LEU A 102 16.51 3.35 6.15
N SER A 103 16.41 4.06 7.26
CA SER A 103 16.92 5.43 7.40
C SER A 103 17.67 5.59 8.71
N GLY A 104 18.96 5.91 8.61
CA GLY A 104 19.84 6.26 9.71
C GLY A 104 21.10 6.92 9.18
N ASP A 105 22.08 7.18 10.06
CA ASP A 105 23.34 7.85 9.68
C ASP A 105 24.11 7.03 8.65
N ASN A 106 24.24 5.71 8.89
CA ASN A 106 24.74 4.75 7.92
C ASN A 106 23.82 3.53 7.88
N VAL A 107 23.67 2.93 6.70
CA VAL A 107 22.91 1.69 6.52
C VAL A 107 23.84 0.62 5.95
N THR A 108 24.06 -0.45 6.70
CA THR A 108 24.84 -1.61 6.28
C THR A 108 23.93 -2.82 6.17
N VAL A 109 23.96 -3.52 5.04
CA VAL A 109 23.22 -4.77 4.83
C VAL A 109 24.21 -5.86 4.40
N SER A 110 24.21 -6.98 5.12
CA SER A 110 25.10 -8.11 4.88
C SER A 110 24.32 -9.43 4.92
N ALA A 111 24.58 -10.29 3.96
CA ALA A 111 23.99 -11.61 3.83
C ALA A 111 25.13 -12.64 3.68
N GLY A 112 25.01 -13.80 4.32
CA GLY A 112 26.09 -14.79 4.39
C GLY A 112 26.20 -15.73 3.19
N ASN A 113 25.25 -15.67 2.24
CA ASN A 113 25.29 -16.46 1.02
C ASN A 113 26.23 -15.78 0.00
N ASN A 114 27.42 -16.34 -0.22
CA ASN A 114 28.36 -16.01 -1.31
C ASN A 114 28.22 -17.03 -2.44
#